data_AF-A0A0B4GI30-F1
#
_entry.id   AF-A0A0B4GI30-F1
#
_cell.length_a   1.000
_cell.length_b   1.000
_cell.length_c   1.000
_cell.angle_alpha   90.00
_cell.angle_beta   90.00
_cell.angle_gamma   90.00
#
_symmetry.space_group_name_H-M   'P 1'
#
loop_
_entity.id
_entity.type
_entity.pdbx_description
1 polymer ?
#
loop_
_entity_poly.entity_id
_entity_poly.type
_entity_poly.pdbx_seq_one_letter_code
_entity_poly.pdbx_strand_id
1 'polypeptide(L)'
;MREYDDVLLAQEAAEDSRLQARASRMWRESQEYSCAEDNETTPWLQHTRWPERFRNRPLDIITASSRLPARGCYEQNEDFTLGSWRGIPLRSSAAVEARIRVLMRAVDDMFDRAEATLACTSYQSRCWLTSYRNGVFRNRPLRVMPSSTGRQYKSKWKRVICYIFRALELGPRRLREVHNMVLRGDDIKMMNHIVNLASHVVEREDVDDEDCEDDAENNAENDGDKSSDYSDCDSNYDSGSDSDCEGNGDGRVHDQSNIRFVDEDGEGEMRNNGEDTKDGHAPYHDASQYIFRLPHGTRLELSEAVFQLSMMFWTYQCQDGVMDSSAIVHFTAVMGIHRSSLAYRDAYSFTPDLAALIWVGRLLFLEYSLPRYSYDTLVYPWPARHTYSSQPERLEAIRKKYMLRGCYSPLSELIELKAFGKSIVRREGVRGTLTWAPDGRSFTIGDGKVVRLSEFLCNLSSCDHPSRRARHRDDVRVGSYS
;
A
#
# COMPACT_ATOMS: atom_id res chain seq x y z
N MET A 1 -7.69 -55.71 5.99
CA MET A 1 -6.76 -54.56 6.04
C MET A 1 -7.37 -53.33 5.39
N ARG A 2 -7.89 -53.40 4.16
CA ARG A 2 -8.56 -52.24 3.50
C ARG A 2 -9.80 -51.69 4.22
N GLU A 3 -10.58 -52.56 4.87
CA GLU A 3 -11.83 -52.16 5.55
C GLU A 3 -11.58 -51.36 6.84
N TYR A 4 -10.39 -51.46 7.44
CA TYR A 4 -9.99 -50.67 8.61
C TYR A 4 -9.52 -49.26 8.21
N ASP A 5 -8.86 -49.13 7.05
CA ASP A 5 -8.39 -47.85 6.53
C ASP A 5 -9.56 -46.98 6.04
N ASP A 6 -10.59 -47.58 5.41
CA ASP A 6 -11.78 -46.86 4.97
C ASP A 6 -12.62 -46.31 6.13
N VAL A 7 -12.68 -47.05 7.25
CA VAL A 7 -13.38 -46.60 8.47
C VAL A 7 -12.61 -45.49 9.18
N LEU A 8 -11.27 -45.56 9.19
CA LEU A 8 -10.42 -44.51 9.75
C LEU A 8 -10.51 -43.21 8.93
N LEU A 9 -10.44 -43.31 7.60
CA LEU A 9 -10.60 -42.17 6.68
C LEU A 9 -11.99 -41.52 6.81
N ALA A 10 -13.04 -42.32 6.98
CA ALA A 10 -14.40 -41.80 7.20
C ALA A 10 -14.52 -41.08 8.56
N GLN A 11 -13.81 -41.55 9.59
CA GLN A 11 -13.76 -40.89 10.90
C GLN A 11 -12.98 -39.58 10.86
N GLU A 12 -11.85 -39.54 10.14
CA GLU A 12 -11.06 -38.32 9.93
C GLU A 12 -11.86 -37.25 9.17
N ALA A 13 -12.53 -37.63 8.07
CA ALA A 13 -13.38 -36.71 7.31
C ALA A 13 -14.57 -36.16 8.12
N ALA A 14 -15.11 -36.98 9.03
CA ALA A 14 -16.20 -36.57 9.92
C ALA A 14 -15.73 -35.61 11.02
N GLU A 15 -14.56 -35.81 11.61
CA GLU A 15 -13.96 -34.85 12.55
C GLU A 15 -13.54 -33.55 11.85
N ASP A 16 -12.97 -33.61 10.64
CA ASP A 16 -12.62 -32.42 9.86
C ASP A 16 -13.86 -31.57 9.54
N SER A 17 -14.97 -32.22 9.15
CA SER A 17 -16.26 -31.55 8.94
C SER A 17 -16.78 -30.90 10.23
N ARG A 18 -16.59 -31.55 11.38
CA ARG A 18 -17.01 -31.03 12.68
C ARG A 18 -16.15 -29.84 13.13
N LEU A 19 -14.84 -29.90 12.89
CA LEU A 19 -13.90 -28.81 13.16
C LEU A 19 -14.16 -27.61 12.26
N GLN A 20 -14.44 -27.82 10.97
CA GLN A 20 -14.82 -26.75 10.04
C GLN A 20 -16.17 -26.12 10.41
N ALA A 21 -17.16 -26.91 10.84
CA ALA A 21 -18.43 -26.39 11.32
C ALA A 21 -18.28 -25.58 12.62
N ARG A 22 -17.41 -26.03 13.53
CA ARG A 22 -17.08 -25.30 14.77
C ARG A 22 -16.31 -24.01 14.47
N ALA A 23 -15.33 -24.03 13.56
CA ALA A 23 -14.61 -22.84 13.13
C ALA A 23 -15.55 -21.83 12.44
N SER A 24 -16.44 -22.31 11.58
CA SER A 24 -17.46 -21.48 10.90
C SER A 24 -18.49 -20.88 11.87
N ARG A 25 -18.78 -21.58 12.98
CA ARG A 25 -19.69 -21.11 14.03
C ARG A 25 -18.98 -20.11 14.95
N MET A 26 -17.76 -20.38 15.39
CA MET A 26 -16.94 -19.42 16.16
C MET A 26 -16.63 -18.16 15.35
N TRP A 27 -16.45 -18.28 14.03
CA TRP A 27 -16.29 -17.13 13.15
C TRP A 27 -17.58 -16.29 13.04
N ARG A 28 -18.76 -16.93 12.96
CA ARG A 28 -20.06 -16.24 13.00
C ARG A 28 -20.33 -15.59 14.37
N GLU A 29 -20.04 -16.29 15.45
CA GLU A 29 -20.18 -15.77 16.82
C GLU A 29 -19.19 -14.62 17.07
N SER A 30 -17.98 -14.67 16.51
CA SER A 30 -17.02 -13.56 16.52
C SER A 30 -17.46 -12.35 15.69
N GLN A 31 -18.31 -12.53 14.69
CA GLN A 31 -18.93 -11.43 13.95
C GLN A 31 -20.11 -10.80 14.71
N GLU A 32 -20.89 -11.60 15.44
CA GLU A 32 -21.97 -11.10 16.32
C GLU A 32 -21.42 -10.39 17.57
N TYR A 33 -20.26 -10.81 18.07
CA TYR A 33 -19.50 -10.16 19.15
C TYR A 33 -18.28 -9.37 18.65
N SER A 34 -18.40 -8.71 17.50
CA SER A 34 -17.43 -7.68 17.10
C SER A 34 -17.47 -6.57 18.15
N CYS A 35 -16.50 -6.56 19.07
CA CYS A 35 -16.33 -5.61 20.18
C CYS A 35 -16.72 -4.19 19.76
N ALA A 36 -17.93 -3.78 20.14
CA ALA A 36 -18.40 -2.42 19.95
C ALA A 36 -17.87 -1.46 21.04
N GLU A 37 -17.13 -1.97 22.03
CA GLU A 37 -16.67 -1.19 23.20
C GLU A 37 -15.20 -1.40 23.60
N ASP A 38 -14.35 -1.97 22.73
CA ASP A 38 -12.89 -1.90 22.93
C ASP A 38 -12.34 -0.70 22.15
N ASN A 39 -11.98 0.35 22.87
CA ASN A 39 -11.30 1.54 22.34
C ASN A 39 -9.82 1.26 22.00
N GLU A 40 -9.51 0.04 21.53
CA GLU A 40 -8.18 -0.45 21.17
C GLU A 40 -7.91 -0.36 19.65
N THR A 41 -8.49 0.63 18.96
CA THR A 41 -8.04 0.92 17.60
C THR A 41 -6.64 1.53 17.68
N THR A 42 -5.64 0.87 17.10
CA THR A 42 -4.27 1.42 16.98
C THR A 42 -4.30 2.84 16.39
N PRO A 43 -3.34 3.73 16.71
CA PRO A 43 -3.28 5.06 16.10
C PRO A 43 -3.36 5.05 14.56
N TRP A 44 -2.89 3.95 13.95
CA TRP A 44 -3.03 3.66 12.53
C TRP A 44 -4.49 3.52 12.08
N LEU A 45 -5.28 2.69 12.77
CA LEU A 45 -6.69 2.47 12.45
C LEU A 45 -7.56 3.69 12.78
N GLN A 46 -7.23 4.43 13.84
CA GLN A 46 -7.90 5.70 14.17
C GLN A 46 -7.70 6.76 13.08
N HIS A 47 -6.50 6.85 12.51
CA HIS A 47 -6.20 7.77 11.42
C HIS A 47 -6.84 7.35 10.10
N THR A 48 -6.73 6.06 9.74
CA THR A 48 -7.23 5.55 8.46
C THR A 48 -8.75 5.42 8.39
N ARG A 49 -9.40 5.22 9.55
CA ARG A 49 -10.85 5.04 9.67
C ARG A 49 -11.42 3.92 8.78
N TRP A 50 -10.60 2.92 8.46
CA TRP A 50 -11.03 1.78 7.64
C TRP A 50 -12.16 0.96 8.30
N PRO A 51 -12.13 0.69 9.62
CA PRO A 51 -13.24 0.02 10.31
C PRO A 51 -14.57 0.76 10.17
N GLU A 52 -14.57 2.09 10.27
CA GLU A 52 -15.75 2.93 10.07
C GLU A 52 -16.19 2.89 8.60
N ARG A 53 -15.25 2.97 7.66
CA ARG A 53 -15.51 3.01 6.22
C ARG A 53 -16.20 1.75 5.70
N PHE A 54 -15.83 0.58 6.22
CA PHE A 54 -16.40 -0.71 5.81
C PHE A 54 -17.30 -1.35 6.87
N ARG A 55 -17.80 -0.55 7.82
CA ARG A 55 -18.74 -1.02 8.84
C ARG A 55 -19.96 -1.67 8.19
N ASN A 56 -20.30 -2.88 8.65
CA ASN A 56 -21.42 -3.69 8.14
C ASN A 56 -21.32 -4.03 6.64
N ARG A 57 -20.10 -4.09 6.08
CA ARG A 57 -19.84 -4.48 4.69
C ARG A 57 -19.16 -5.85 4.61
N PRO A 58 -19.39 -6.62 3.53
CA PRO A 58 -18.80 -7.95 3.37
C PRO A 58 -17.33 -7.83 2.93
N LEU A 59 -16.42 -7.89 3.91
CA LEU A 59 -14.96 -7.77 3.67
C LEU A 59 -14.43 -8.88 2.76
N ASP A 60 -15.03 -10.06 2.81
CA ASP A 60 -14.76 -11.20 1.94
C ASP A 60 -15.02 -10.85 0.46
N ILE A 61 -16.19 -10.28 0.16
CA ILE A 61 -16.56 -9.87 -1.21
C ILE A 61 -15.67 -8.71 -1.67
N ILE A 62 -15.44 -7.72 -0.81
CA ILE A 62 -14.62 -6.55 -1.12
C ILE A 62 -13.19 -6.98 -1.50
N THR A 63 -12.59 -7.85 -0.70
CA THR A 63 -11.22 -8.34 -0.98
C THR A 63 -11.18 -9.29 -2.17
N ALA A 64 -12.17 -10.17 -2.33
CA ALA A 64 -12.30 -11.09 -3.47
C ALA A 64 -12.42 -10.35 -4.80
N SER A 65 -13.13 -9.21 -4.84
CA SER A 65 -13.25 -8.39 -6.05
C SER A 65 -11.92 -7.89 -6.60
N SER A 66 -10.87 -7.82 -5.76
CA SER A 66 -9.52 -7.39 -6.17
C SER A 66 -8.63 -8.50 -6.72
N ARG A 67 -9.09 -9.76 -6.77
CA ARG A 67 -8.25 -10.90 -7.21
C ARG A 67 -7.96 -10.85 -8.71
N LEU A 68 -6.78 -11.27 -9.15
CA LEU A 68 -6.54 -11.38 -10.59
C LEU A 68 -7.36 -12.54 -11.19
N PRO A 69 -7.79 -12.43 -12.46
CA PRO A 69 -8.49 -13.51 -13.13
C PRO A 69 -7.59 -14.75 -13.24
N ALA A 70 -8.20 -15.92 -13.23
CA ALA A 70 -7.48 -17.18 -13.37
C ALA A 70 -6.90 -17.33 -14.79
N ARG A 71 -5.67 -17.85 -14.89
CA ARG A 71 -4.93 -18.00 -16.16
C ARG A 71 -5.10 -19.37 -16.82
N GLY A 72 -5.65 -20.37 -16.11
CA GLY A 72 -5.76 -21.74 -16.61
C GLY A 72 -6.73 -21.86 -17.79
N CYS A 73 -6.35 -22.58 -18.84
CA CYS A 73 -7.16 -22.84 -20.03
C CYS A 73 -8.51 -23.54 -19.73
N TYR A 74 -8.61 -24.27 -18.62
CA TYR A 74 -9.84 -24.92 -18.17
C TYR A 74 -10.77 -23.99 -17.36
N GLU A 75 -10.24 -22.90 -16.81
CA GLU A 75 -10.96 -21.95 -15.95
C GLU A 75 -11.47 -20.73 -16.74
N GLN A 76 -11.27 -20.72 -18.06
CA GLN A 76 -11.62 -19.58 -18.90
C GLN A 76 -13.14 -19.36 -19.03
N ASN A 77 -13.93 -20.42 -18.84
CA ASN A 77 -15.39 -20.41 -19.03
C ASN A 77 -16.20 -20.47 -17.72
N GLU A 78 -15.55 -20.34 -16.56
CA GLU A 78 -16.24 -20.39 -15.28
C GLU A 78 -16.55 -19.01 -14.71
N ASP A 79 -17.68 -18.92 -14.02
CA ASP A 79 -18.03 -17.74 -13.24
C ASP A 79 -17.09 -17.62 -12.02
N PHE A 80 -16.52 -16.44 -11.83
CA PHE A 80 -15.71 -16.16 -10.65
C PHE A 80 -16.60 -15.83 -9.44
N THR A 81 -16.54 -16.69 -8.42
CA THR A 81 -17.34 -16.49 -7.20
C THR A 81 -16.70 -15.45 -6.29
N LEU A 82 -17.46 -14.37 -5.99
CA LEU A 82 -17.02 -13.30 -5.09
C LEU A 82 -17.39 -13.57 -3.64
N GLY A 83 -18.54 -14.20 -3.38
CA GLY A 83 -19.05 -14.49 -2.04
C GLY A 83 -20.57 -14.49 -1.99
N SER A 84 -21.16 -14.37 -0.80
CA SER A 84 -22.61 -14.32 -0.60
C SER A 84 -23.01 -13.05 0.17
N TRP A 85 -23.86 -12.23 -0.43
CA TRP A 85 -24.39 -11.02 0.21
C TRP A 85 -25.87 -11.18 0.48
N ARG A 86 -26.27 -11.12 1.76
CA ARG A 86 -27.68 -11.30 2.19
C ARG A 86 -28.33 -12.58 1.64
N GLY A 87 -27.55 -13.66 1.57
CA GLY A 87 -27.99 -14.96 1.06
C GLY A 87 -28.02 -15.07 -0.47
N ILE A 88 -27.65 -14.01 -1.20
CA ILE A 88 -27.55 -14.01 -2.67
C ILE A 88 -26.09 -14.22 -3.05
N PRO A 89 -25.73 -15.27 -3.80
CA PRO A 89 -24.38 -15.44 -4.31
C PRO A 89 -24.04 -14.32 -5.29
N LEU A 90 -22.93 -13.63 -5.06
CA LEU A 90 -22.34 -12.68 -6.00
C LEU A 90 -21.27 -13.39 -6.81
N ARG A 91 -21.38 -13.26 -8.13
CA ARG A 91 -20.46 -13.84 -9.10
C ARG A 91 -20.16 -12.82 -10.18
N SER A 92 -18.93 -12.86 -10.67
CA SER A 92 -18.51 -12.21 -11.90
C SER A 92 -18.61 -13.24 -13.02
N SER A 93 -19.36 -12.94 -14.08
CA SER A 93 -19.64 -13.93 -15.13
C SER A 93 -18.39 -14.28 -15.93
N ALA A 94 -18.34 -15.46 -16.54
CA ALA A 94 -17.22 -15.85 -17.41
C ALA A 94 -16.91 -14.82 -18.51
N ALA A 95 -17.94 -14.17 -19.07
CA ALA A 95 -17.78 -13.09 -20.06
C ALA A 95 -17.15 -11.81 -19.47
N VAL A 96 -17.43 -11.49 -18.19
CA VAL A 96 -16.74 -10.40 -17.47
C VAL A 96 -15.28 -10.78 -17.25
N GLU A 97 -15.00 -11.98 -16.76
CA GLU A 97 -13.63 -12.42 -16.49
C GLU A 97 -12.78 -12.51 -17.77
N ALA A 98 -13.36 -12.93 -18.89
CA ALA A 98 -12.68 -12.90 -20.20
C ALA A 98 -12.24 -11.48 -20.58
N ARG A 99 -13.13 -10.50 -20.42
CA ARG A 99 -12.80 -9.08 -20.65
C ARG A 99 -11.72 -8.60 -19.69
N ILE A 100 -11.80 -8.96 -18.40
CA ILE A 100 -10.78 -8.60 -17.40
C ILE A 100 -9.40 -9.20 -17.76
N ARG A 101 -9.33 -10.43 -18.29
CA ARG A 101 -8.07 -11.02 -18.77
C ARG A 101 -7.44 -10.20 -19.89
N VAL A 102 -8.22 -9.75 -20.86
CA VAL A 102 -7.74 -8.84 -21.91
C VAL A 102 -7.26 -7.52 -21.32
N LEU A 103 -7.98 -6.97 -20.32
CA LEU A 103 -7.53 -5.77 -19.61
C LEU A 103 -6.20 -5.95 -18.87
N MET A 104 -5.89 -7.15 -18.36
CA MET A 104 -4.59 -7.39 -17.73
C MET A 104 -3.44 -7.22 -18.72
N ARG A 105 -3.61 -7.69 -19.97
CA ARG A 105 -2.64 -7.49 -21.05
C ARG A 105 -2.56 -6.02 -21.47
N ALA A 106 -3.69 -5.33 -21.57
CA ALA A 106 -3.69 -3.89 -21.86
C ALA A 106 -3.01 -3.06 -20.75
N VAL A 107 -3.11 -3.49 -19.48
CA VAL A 107 -2.35 -2.91 -18.37
C VAL A 107 -0.85 -3.21 -18.52
N ASP A 108 -0.46 -4.40 -18.99
CA ASP A 108 0.94 -4.69 -19.29
C ASP A 108 1.50 -3.74 -20.35
N ASP A 109 0.81 -3.60 -21.48
CA ASP A 109 1.18 -2.67 -22.56
C ASP A 109 1.31 -1.22 -22.07
N MET A 110 0.37 -0.77 -21.23
CA MET A 110 0.39 0.55 -20.60
C MET A 110 1.63 0.75 -19.73
N PHE A 111 1.98 -0.23 -18.90
CA PHE A 111 3.17 -0.16 -18.05
C PHE A 111 4.45 -0.20 -18.87
N ASP A 112 4.54 -1.07 -19.87
CA ASP A 112 5.74 -1.23 -20.68
C ASP A 112 6.03 0.05 -21.47
N ARG A 113 4.98 0.75 -21.93
CA ARG A 113 5.06 2.10 -22.53
C ARG A 113 5.58 3.12 -21.52
N ALA A 114 5.03 3.16 -20.32
CA ALA A 114 5.42 4.12 -19.28
C ALA A 114 6.86 3.88 -18.79
N GLU A 115 7.28 2.62 -18.68
CA GLU A 115 8.65 2.23 -18.35
C GLU A 115 9.63 2.60 -19.47
N ALA A 116 9.23 2.47 -20.75
CA ALA A 116 10.01 2.98 -21.88
C ALA A 116 10.23 4.49 -21.80
N THR A 117 9.21 5.25 -21.40
CA THR A 117 9.33 6.69 -21.15
C THR A 117 10.26 6.98 -19.97
N LEU A 118 10.13 6.23 -18.87
CA LEU A 118 11.00 6.36 -17.71
C LEU A 118 12.48 6.11 -18.06
N ALA A 119 12.77 5.03 -18.79
CA ALA A 119 14.11 4.68 -19.23
C ALA A 119 14.75 5.79 -20.08
N CYS A 120 13.96 6.48 -20.90
CA CYS A 120 14.42 7.57 -21.76
C CYS A 120 14.24 8.98 -21.18
N THR A 121 13.97 9.13 -19.88
CA THR A 121 13.78 10.44 -19.23
C THR A 121 15.07 10.91 -18.55
N SER A 122 15.36 12.21 -18.54
CA SER A 122 16.58 12.75 -17.92
C SER A 122 16.63 12.47 -16.41
N TYR A 123 17.85 12.38 -15.84
CA TYR A 123 18.06 12.22 -14.39
C TYR A 123 17.35 13.32 -13.59
N GLN A 124 17.48 14.59 -14.02
CA GLN A 124 16.88 15.73 -13.33
C GLN A 124 15.35 15.65 -13.30
N SER A 125 14.71 15.30 -14.42
CA SER A 125 13.26 15.09 -14.47
C SER A 125 12.82 13.95 -13.56
N ARG A 126 13.58 12.85 -13.49
CA ARG A 126 13.31 11.74 -12.56
C ARG A 126 13.43 12.14 -11.10
N CYS A 127 14.34 13.04 -10.75
CA CYS A 127 14.49 13.60 -9.40
C CYS A 127 13.34 14.55 -9.04
N TRP A 128 12.87 15.37 -9.99
CA TRP A 128 11.72 16.24 -9.76
C TRP A 128 10.44 15.45 -9.49
N LEU A 129 10.22 14.30 -10.14
CA LEU A 129 9.07 13.42 -9.87
C LEU A 129 9.02 12.88 -8.43
N THR A 130 10.16 12.69 -7.78
CA THR A 130 10.22 12.21 -6.38
C THR A 130 10.21 13.35 -5.37
N SER A 131 10.37 14.59 -5.82
CA SER A 131 10.38 15.80 -5.02
C SER A 131 8.96 16.24 -4.71
N TYR A 132 8.50 16.00 -3.49
CA TYR A 132 7.12 16.23 -3.06
C TYR A 132 6.90 17.53 -2.28
N ARG A 133 7.94 18.35 -2.08
CA ARG A 133 7.83 19.72 -1.56
C ARG A 133 7.96 20.71 -2.72
N ASN A 134 7.31 21.87 -2.63
CA ASN A 134 7.45 22.92 -3.62
C ASN A 134 8.85 23.56 -3.49
N GLY A 135 9.52 23.84 -4.60
CA GLY A 135 10.85 24.48 -4.62
C GLY A 135 12.03 23.66 -4.07
N VAL A 136 11.80 22.49 -3.46
CA VAL A 136 12.87 21.65 -2.89
C VAL A 136 13.23 20.52 -3.85
N PHE A 137 14.46 20.51 -4.34
CA PHE A 137 14.98 19.47 -5.21
C PHE A 137 15.53 18.28 -4.39
N ARG A 138 15.06 17.07 -4.68
CA ARG A 138 15.60 15.83 -4.10
C ARG A 138 16.48 15.10 -5.11
N ASN A 139 17.74 14.87 -4.77
CA ASN A 139 18.73 14.16 -5.59
C ASN A 139 18.51 12.62 -5.65
N ARG A 140 17.27 12.14 -5.62
CA ARG A 140 16.93 10.72 -5.72
C ARG A 140 15.99 10.49 -6.91
N PRO A 141 16.47 9.95 -8.03
CA PRO A 141 15.63 9.77 -9.21
C PRO A 141 14.59 8.67 -9.00
N LEU A 142 13.44 8.79 -9.66
CA LEU A 142 12.56 7.65 -9.90
C LEU A 142 13.34 6.58 -10.68
N ARG A 143 13.51 5.40 -10.07
CA ARG A 143 14.27 4.29 -10.64
C ARG A 143 13.35 3.37 -11.44
N VAL A 144 13.90 2.80 -12.51
CA VAL A 144 13.33 1.61 -13.15
C VAL A 144 13.50 0.46 -12.15
N MET A 145 12.42 -0.27 -11.87
CA MET A 145 12.44 -1.35 -10.89
C MET A 145 13.01 -2.63 -11.50
N PRO A 146 13.68 -3.49 -10.72
CA PRO A 146 14.00 -4.85 -11.15
C PRO A 146 12.72 -5.62 -11.50
N SER A 147 12.80 -6.58 -12.43
CA SER A 147 11.61 -7.28 -12.96
C SER A 147 10.72 -7.92 -11.89
N SER A 148 11.28 -8.43 -10.79
CA SER A 148 10.50 -9.00 -9.69
C SER A 148 9.67 -7.94 -8.94
N THR A 149 10.30 -6.83 -8.53
CA THR A 149 9.63 -5.72 -7.85
C THR A 149 8.68 -4.99 -8.80
N GLY A 150 9.07 -4.80 -10.05
CA GLY A 150 8.22 -4.22 -11.11
C GLY A 150 6.93 -5.02 -11.30
N ARG A 151 7.02 -6.35 -11.39
CA ARG A 151 5.84 -7.23 -11.45
C ARG A 151 4.94 -7.10 -10.22
N GLN A 152 5.50 -7.05 -9.01
CA GLN A 152 4.71 -6.86 -7.79
C GLN A 152 3.96 -5.51 -7.81
N TYR A 153 4.63 -4.42 -8.21
CA TYR A 153 4.01 -3.09 -8.26
C TYR A 153 2.93 -3.03 -9.34
N LYS A 154 3.20 -3.58 -10.52
CA LYS A 154 2.24 -3.74 -11.61
C LYS A 154 1.02 -4.55 -11.16
N SER A 155 1.23 -5.65 -10.43
CA SER A 155 0.16 -6.48 -9.87
C SER A 155 -0.77 -5.69 -8.94
N LYS A 156 -0.24 -4.81 -8.08
CA LYS A 156 -1.10 -3.93 -7.25
C LYS A 156 -2.03 -3.08 -8.11
N TRP A 157 -1.55 -2.53 -9.22
CA TRP A 157 -2.40 -1.77 -10.15
C TRP A 157 -3.38 -2.66 -10.92
N LYS A 158 -2.97 -3.84 -11.38
CA LYS A 158 -3.87 -4.83 -11.98
C LYS A 158 -5.04 -5.18 -11.05
N ARG A 159 -4.77 -5.30 -9.74
CA ARG A 159 -5.82 -5.51 -8.72
C ARG A 159 -6.78 -4.32 -8.60
N VAL A 160 -6.30 -3.08 -8.75
CA VAL A 160 -7.18 -1.88 -8.83
C VAL A 160 -8.14 -2.03 -9.99
N ILE A 161 -7.62 -2.33 -11.18
CA ILE A 161 -8.40 -2.50 -12.41
C ILE A 161 -9.41 -3.64 -12.27
N CYS A 162 -8.99 -4.81 -11.75
CA CYS A 162 -9.91 -5.92 -11.48
C CYS A 162 -11.05 -5.50 -10.55
N TYR A 163 -10.71 -4.81 -9.45
CA TYR A 163 -11.68 -4.37 -8.45
C TYR A 163 -12.74 -3.46 -9.06
N ILE A 164 -12.34 -2.41 -9.78
CA ILE A 164 -13.27 -1.43 -10.34
C ILE A 164 -14.15 -2.02 -11.45
N PHE A 165 -13.63 -2.90 -12.32
CA PHE A 165 -14.41 -3.48 -13.41
C PHE A 165 -15.40 -4.55 -12.90
N ARG A 166 -15.03 -5.33 -11.88
CA ARG A 166 -16.00 -6.21 -11.19
C ARG A 166 -17.06 -5.40 -10.43
N ALA A 167 -16.65 -4.31 -9.80
CA ALA A 167 -17.55 -3.37 -9.14
C ALA A 167 -18.56 -2.72 -10.10
N LEU A 168 -18.15 -2.40 -11.33
CA LEU A 168 -19.01 -1.83 -12.36
C LEU A 168 -20.17 -2.78 -12.72
N GLU A 169 -19.88 -4.07 -12.87
CA GLU A 169 -20.86 -5.10 -13.24
C GLU A 169 -21.99 -5.24 -12.20
N LEU A 170 -21.69 -5.03 -10.91
CA LEU A 170 -22.70 -5.08 -9.84
C LEU A 170 -23.74 -3.95 -9.95
N GLY A 171 -23.43 -2.89 -10.69
CA GLY A 171 -24.26 -1.70 -10.85
C GLY A 171 -24.23 -0.74 -9.63
N PRO A 172 -24.69 0.50 -9.81
CA PRO A 172 -24.46 1.60 -8.85
C PRO A 172 -25.18 1.44 -7.50
N ARG A 173 -26.21 0.60 -7.41
CA ARG A 173 -26.89 0.30 -6.14
C ARG A 173 -26.07 -0.66 -5.30
N ARG A 174 -25.74 -1.83 -5.86
CA ARG A 174 -24.93 -2.84 -5.17
C ARG A 174 -23.53 -2.34 -4.89
N LEU A 175 -22.96 -1.51 -5.77
CA LEU A 175 -21.66 -0.88 -5.53
C LEU A 175 -21.64 -0.06 -4.22
N ARG A 176 -22.69 0.75 -3.98
CA ARG A 176 -22.81 1.51 -2.73
C ARG A 176 -23.09 0.62 -1.52
N GLU A 177 -23.93 -0.41 -1.69
CA GLU A 177 -24.33 -1.29 -0.59
C GLU A 177 -23.25 -2.29 -0.16
N VAL A 178 -22.46 -2.79 -1.11
CA VAL A 178 -21.44 -3.82 -0.87
C VAL A 178 -20.09 -3.18 -0.66
N HIS A 179 -19.68 -2.28 -1.56
CA HIS A 179 -18.33 -1.72 -1.56
C HIS A 179 -18.22 -0.38 -0.86
N ASN A 180 -19.32 0.32 -0.56
CA ASN A 180 -19.29 1.71 -0.07
C ASN A 180 -18.48 2.65 -1.00
N MET A 181 -18.67 2.49 -2.31
CA MET A 181 -18.01 3.29 -3.34
C MET A 181 -19.03 3.91 -4.30
N VAL A 182 -18.70 5.09 -4.85
CA VAL A 182 -19.46 5.76 -5.91
C VAL A 182 -18.49 6.09 -7.03
N LEU A 183 -18.79 5.61 -8.24
CA LEU A 183 -18.05 5.99 -9.45
C LEU A 183 -18.72 7.21 -10.09
N ARG A 184 -17.92 8.12 -10.65
CA ARG A 184 -18.47 9.32 -11.30
C ARG A 184 -19.08 8.94 -12.65
N GLY A 185 -20.00 9.75 -13.13
CA GLY A 185 -20.65 9.52 -14.43
C GLY A 185 -19.64 9.43 -15.58
N ASP A 186 -18.59 10.26 -15.57
CA ASP A 186 -17.56 10.22 -16.61
C ASP A 186 -16.64 9.00 -16.48
N ASP A 187 -16.33 8.56 -15.25
CA ASP A 187 -15.58 7.32 -15.01
C ASP A 187 -16.37 6.13 -15.59
N ILE A 188 -17.67 6.06 -15.31
CA ILE A 188 -18.56 4.99 -15.82
C ILE A 188 -18.62 5.01 -17.35
N LYS A 189 -18.73 6.19 -17.98
CA LYS A 189 -18.70 6.30 -19.46
C LYS A 189 -17.40 5.76 -20.03
N MET A 190 -16.26 6.14 -19.44
CA MET A 190 -14.95 5.69 -19.89
C MET A 190 -14.77 4.19 -19.69
N MET A 191 -15.19 3.65 -18.54
CA MET A 191 -15.13 2.21 -18.27
C MET A 191 -16.03 1.42 -19.23
N ASN A 192 -17.23 1.90 -19.56
CA ASN A 192 -18.11 1.25 -20.55
C ASN A 192 -17.49 1.26 -21.96
N HIS A 193 -16.82 2.34 -22.34
CA HIS A 193 -16.06 2.39 -23.59
C HIS A 193 -14.95 1.34 -23.62
N ILE A 194 -14.17 1.22 -22.54
CA ILE A 194 -13.13 0.20 -22.39
C ILE A 194 -13.72 -1.22 -22.43
N VAL A 195 -14.87 -1.45 -21.79
CA VAL A 195 -15.58 -2.73 -21.85
C VAL A 195 -15.93 -3.09 -23.29
N ASN A 196 -16.42 -2.14 -24.09
CA ASN A 196 -16.76 -2.39 -25.50
C ASN A 196 -15.52 -2.71 -26.35
N LEU A 197 -14.41 -1.98 -26.14
CA LEU A 197 -13.14 -2.29 -26.80
C LEU A 197 -12.64 -3.68 -26.42
N ALA A 198 -12.71 -4.04 -25.13
CA ALA A 198 -12.31 -5.36 -24.66
C ALA A 198 -13.19 -6.48 -25.26
N SER A 199 -14.50 -6.27 -25.40
CA SER A 199 -15.39 -7.23 -26.07
C SER A 199 -14.97 -7.48 -27.52
N HIS A 200 -14.61 -6.43 -28.27
CA HIS A 200 -14.14 -6.58 -29.66
C HIS A 200 -12.83 -7.35 -29.77
N VAL A 201 -11.91 -7.20 -28.80
CA VAL A 201 -10.66 -7.98 -28.77
C VAL A 201 -10.95 -9.45 -28.45
N VAL A 202 -11.87 -9.73 -27.51
CA VAL A 202 -12.29 -11.10 -27.19
C VAL A 202 -12.94 -11.78 -28.40
N GLU A 203 -13.81 -11.08 -29.15
CA GLU A 203 -14.53 -11.63 -30.30
C GLU A 203 -13.65 -11.96 -31.51
N ARG A 204 -12.53 -11.23 -31.67
CA ARG A 204 -11.62 -11.40 -32.82
C ARG A 204 -10.59 -12.51 -32.64
N GLU A 205 -10.55 -13.16 -31.48
CA GLU A 205 -9.48 -14.10 -31.11
C GLU A 205 -8.07 -13.50 -31.29
N ASP A 206 -7.91 -12.17 -31.15
CA ASP A 206 -6.61 -11.48 -31.08
C ASP A 206 -5.93 -11.74 -29.70
N VAL A 207 -6.14 -12.93 -29.15
CA VAL A 207 -5.53 -13.42 -27.93
C VAL A 207 -4.24 -14.09 -28.38
N ASP A 208 -3.19 -13.29 -28.63
CA ASP A 208 -1.85 -13.84 -28.84
C ASP A 208 -1.54 -14.76 -27.64
N ASP A 209 -1.45 -16.07 -27.88
CA ASP A 209 -1.19 -17.10 -26.87
C ASP A 209 0.30 -17.19 -26.49
N GLU A 210 1.14 -16.29 -27.03
CA GLU A 210 2.60 -16.38 -26.92
C GLU A 210 3.18 -15.86 -25.59
N ASP A 211 2.42 -15.08 -24.79
CA ASP A 211 2.90 -14.58 -23.49
C ASP A 211 2.39 -15.43 -22.33
N CYS A 212 2.68 -16.74 -22.37
CA CYS A 212 2.70 -17.58 -21.18
C CYS A 212 4.04 -17.42 -20.43
N GLU A 213 4.44 -16.18 -20.11
CA GLU A 213 5.43 -16.01 -19.06
C GLU A 213 4.79 -16.43 -17.74
N ASP A 214 5.48 -17.33 -17.06
CA ASP A 214 5.18 -17.94 -15.78
C ASP A 214 5.10 -16.87 -14.67
N ASP A 215 4.03 -16.07 -14.68
CA ASP A 215 3.55 -15.41 -13.48
C ASP A 215 2.65 -16.40 -12.74
N ALA A 216 3.25 -17.49 -12.26
CA ALA A 216 2.81 -18.09 -11.01
C ALA A 216 2.91 -16.99 -9.92
N GLU A 217 1.97 -16.05 -9.94
CA GLU A 217 1.70 -15.25 -8.78
C GLU A 217 1.36 -16.24 -7.68
N ASN A 218 2.22 -16.28 -6.66
CA ASN A 218 1.88 -16.81 -5.37
C ASN A 218 0.59 -16.11 -4.90
N ASN A 219 -0.56 -16.69 -5.24
CA ASN A 219 -1.82 -16.48 -4.55
C ASN A 219 -1.70 -16.97 -3.09
N ALA A 220 -0.64 -17.71 -2.77
CA ALA A 220 -0.09 -17.78 -1.43
C ALA A 220 0.36 -16.38 -1.00
N GLU A 221 -0.54 -15.69 -0.31
CA GLU A 221 -0.16 -14.74 0.71
C GLU A 221 1.05 -15.30 1.48
N ASN A 222 2.25 -14.78 1.20
CA ASN A 222 3.34 -14.83 2.16
C ASN A 222 3.03 -13.79 3.25
N ASP A 223 1.87 -13.95 3.90
CA ASP A 223 1.48 -13.34 5.18
C ASP A 223 2.10 -14.12 6.35
N GLY A 224 2.88 -15.17 6.04
CA GLY A 224 3.87 -15.72 6.96
C GLY A 224 5.03 -14.75 7.09
N ASP A 225 5.23 -14.29 8.32
CA ASP A 225 6.41 -13.65 8.89
C ASP A 225 7.71 -14.24 8.32
N LYS A 226 8.11 -13.75 7.15
CA LYS A 226 9.48 -13.87 6.65
C LYS A 226 10.04 -12.48 6.73
N SER A 227 10.79 -12.26 7.79
CA SER A 227 11.98 -11.41 7.77
C SER A 227 12.83 -11.83 6.57
N SER A 228 12.47 -11.35 5.38
CA SER A 228 13.42 -11.21 4.31
C SER A 228 14.27 -10.03 4.72
N ASP A 229 15.50 -10.35 5.09
CA ASP A 229 16.63 -9.45 5.26
C ASP A 229 16.89 -8.72 3.93
N TYR A 230 15.96 -7.84 3.56
CA TYR A 230 16.24 -6.73 2.69
C TYR A 230 16.99 -5.77 3.57
N SER A 231 18.31 -5.84 3.49
CA SER A 231 19.19 -4.75 3.87
C SER A 231 18.54 -3.45 3.40
N ASP A 232 18.07 -2.67 4.36
CA ASP A 232 17.32 -1.45 4.22
C ASP A 232 18.18 -0.41 3.48
N CYS A 233 18.28 -0.51 2.16
CA CYS A 233 18.87 0.54 1.32
C CYS A 233 17.86 1.66 1.05
N ASP A 234 16.87 1.83 1.94
CA ASP A 234 16.02 3.02 2.00
C ASP A 234 15.92 3.59 3.42
N SER A 235 16.90 3.27 4.27
CA SER A 235 17.19 3.96 5.53
C SER A 235 17.85 5.31 5.25
N ASN A 236 17.09 6.24 4.67
CA ASN A 236 17.21 7.68 4.96
C ASN A 236 16.12 8.44 4.20
N TYR A 237 14.90 8.26 4.70
CA TYR A 237 13.90 9.31 4.64
C TYR A 237 14.15 10.23 5.83
N ASP A 238 15.21 11.03 5.75
CA ASP A 238 15.28 12.25 6.53
C ASP A 238 14.20 13.19 6.01
N SER A 239 13.02 13.08 6.61
CA SER A 239 12.08 14.18 6.60
C SER A 239 12.54 15.06 7.75
N GLY A 240 13.36 16.07 7.43
CA GLY A 240 13.57 17.23 8.29
C GLY A 240 12.19 17.68 8.78
N SER A 241 11.97 17.39 10.05
CA SER A 241 10.76 17.67 10.80
C SER A 241 11.07 18.89 11.65
N ASP A 242 10.98 20.07 11.04
CA ASP A 242 10.76 21.30 11.79
C ASP A 242 9.35 21.21 12.36
N SER A 243 9.25 20.61 13.54
CA SER A 243 8.04 20.61 14.35
C SER A 243 8.12 21.78 15.31
N ASP A 244 7.68 22.96 14.86
CA ASP A 244 7.37 24.07 15.75
C ASP A 244 6.17 23.69 16.62
N CYS A 245 6.45 23.23 17.84
CA CYS A 245 5.45 23.14 18.89
C CYS A 245 5.70 24.26 19.91
N GLU A 246 5.00 25.38 19.72
CA GLU A 246 4.85 26.39 20.77
C GLU A 246 4.03 25.81 21.93
N GLY A 247 4.65 25.75 23.12
CA GLY A 247 4.04 25.35 24.38
C GLY A 247 4.64 26.17 25.52
N ASN A 248 3.90 27.19 25.93
CA ASN A 248 4.17 28.17 26.98
C ASN A 248 4.55 27.56 28.35
N GLY A 249 5.48 28.18 29.10
CA GLY A 249 5.55 28.01 30.57
C GLY A 249 6.90 28.20 31.29
N ASP A 250 7.21 29.45 31.64
CA ASP A 250 7.84 29.92 32.90
C ASP A 250 9.30 29.57 33.30
N GLY A 251 10.16 30.60 33.29
CA GLY A 251 10.83 31.06 34.53
C GLY A 251 12.25 30.59 34.86
N ARG A 252 13.28 31.35 34.44
CA ARG A 252 14.18 32.15 35.32
C ARG A 252 15.51 32.54 34.66
N VAL A 253 15.88 33.78 34.95
CA VAL A 253 17.02 34.58 34.47
C VAL A 253 18.30 34.29 35.26
N HIS A 254 19.45 34.25 34.58
CA HIS A 254 20.77 34.84 34.93
C HIS A 254 21.82 34.29 33.95
N ASP A 255 22.90 34.95 33.56
CA ASP A 255 23.27 36.35 33.31
C ASP A 255 24.64 36.27 32.59
N GLN A 256 24.81 37.11 31.57
CA GLN A 256 26.05 37.62 30.94
C GLN A 256 27.34 36.77 30.88
N SER A 257 27.83 36.54 29.65
CA SER A 257 29.00 37.30 29.15
C SER A 257 29.17 37.21 27.63
N ASN A 258 29.42 38.38 27.05
CA ASN A 258 29.60 38.68 25.62
C ASN A 258 30.83 38.02 25.00
N ILE A 259 30.67 37.37 23.84
CA ILE A 259 31.64 37.44 22.74
C ILE A 259 30.87 37.54 21.41
N ARG A 260 31.08 38.64 20.68
CA ARG A 260 30.59 38.87 19.31
C ARG A 260 31.59 38.29 18.30
N PHE A 261 31.18 37.40 17.40
CA PHE A 261 31.78 37.19 16.06
C PHE A 261 30.68 36.64 15.12
N VAL A 262 30.15 37.48 14.23
CA VAL A 262 30.26 37.42 12.75
C VAL A 262 29.67 36.13 12.15
N ASP A 263 28.52 36.29 11.49
CA ASP A 263 27.88 35.29 10.64
C ASP A 263 28.81 34.95 9.47
N GLU A 264 29.30 33.70 9.43
CA GLU A 264 29.95 33.11 8.27
C GLU A 264 29.49 31.65 8.13
N ASP A 265 28.60 31.49 7.17
CA ASP A 265 28.05 30.27 6.60
C ASP A 265 29.17 29.29 6.23
N GLY A 266 29.29 28.21 7.01
CA GLY A 266 30.30 27.18 6.82
C GLY A 266 30.04 25.96 7.69
N GLU A 267 29.02 25.17 7.36
CA GLU A 267 28.81 23.88 8.03
C GLU A 267 29.71 22.82 7.39
N GLY A 268 30.78 22.51 8.14
CA GLY A 268 31.81 21.56 7.80
C GLY A 268 31.33 20.11 7.85
N GLU A 269 31.81 19.35 6.87
CA GLU A 269 31.79 17.90 6.85
C GLU A 269 32.45 17.30 8.09
N MET A 270 31.66 16.69 8.97
CA MET A 270 32.18 15.75 9.95
C MET A 270 32.45 14.42 9.23
N ARG A 271 33.73 14.16 8.98
CA ARG A 271 34.26 12.88 8.47
C ARG A 271 33.88 11.73 9.39
N ASN A 272 33.02 10.83 8.92
CA ASN A 272 32.95 9.47 9.43
C ASN A 272 33.66 8.55 8.43
N ASN A 273 34.88 8.16 8.78
CA ASN A 273 35.58 7.05 8.13
C ASN A 273 34.93 5.74 8.59
N GLY A 274 34.28 5.04 7.66
CA GLY A 274 33.77 3.70 7.91
C GLY A 274 32.79 3.23 6.84
N GLU A 275 33.34 2.73 5.73
CA GLU A 275 32.66 1.81 4.79
C GLU A 275 31.73 2.39 3.72
N ASP A 276 32.15 3.51 3.10
CA ASP A 276 31.64 3.95 1.79
C ASP A 276 32.28 3.15 0.65
N THR A 277 31.72 2.00 0.26
CA THR A 277 32.03 1.41 -1.06
C THR A 277 31.01 0.39 -1.58
N LYS A 278 29.69 0.63 -1.47
CA LYS A 278 28.69 -0.18 -2.23
C LYS A 278 27.51 0.56 -2.85
N ASP A 279 27.45 1.89 -2.84
CA ASP A 279 26.44 2.62 -3.62
C ASP A 279 27.06 3.15 -4.92
N GLY A 280 27.50 2.19 -5.73
CA GLY A 280 27.93 2.45 -7.09
C GLY A 280 26.81 3.14 -7.85
N HIS A 281 27.12 4.32 -8.36
CA HIS A 281 26.42 5.03 -9.43
C HIS A 281 25.84 4.02 -10.42
N ALA A 282 24.57 3.63 -10.26
CA ALA A 282 23.92 2.73 -11.20
C ALA A 282 23.98 3.45 -12.55
N PRO A 283 24.72 2.91 -13.54
CA PRO A 283 24.96 3.62 -14.78
C PRO A 283 23.62 4.01 -15.37
N TYR A 284 23.57 5.21 -15.93
CA TYR A 284 22.49 5.65 -16.80
C TYR A 284 22.12 4.47 -17.72
N HIS A 285 20.98 3.81 -17.49
CA HIS A 285 20.56 2.70 -18.35
C HIS A 285 20.51 3.26 -19.77
N ASP A 286 21.34 2.71 -20.65
CA ASP A 286 21.38 3.14 -22.03
C ASP A 286 19.99 2.92 -22.63
N ALA A 287 19.36 4.01 -23.04
CA ALA A 287 18.04 4.00 -23.67
C ALA A 287 18.00 3.10 -24.93
N SER A 288 19.16 2.75 -25.50
CA SER A 288 19.31 1.83 -26.62
C SER A 288 18.93 0.38 -26.29
N GLN A 289 18.95 -0.03 -25.01
CA GLN A 289 18.65 -1.41 -24.59
C GLN A 289 17.15 -1.67 -24.42
N TYR A 290 16.32 -0.63 -24.29
CA TYR A 290 14.88 -0.77 -24.09
C TYR A 290 14.14 -0.75 -25.44
N ILE A 291 13.97 -1.92 -26.04
CA ILE A 291 13.21 -2.08 -27.29
C ILE A 291 11.72 -2.17 -26.94
N PHE A 292 11.04 -1.03 -26.96
CA PHE A 292 9.58 -0.97 -26.84
C PHE A 292 8.94 -0.84 -28.22
N ARG A 293 7.89 -1.63 -28.47
CA ARG A 293 7.05 -1.52 -29.67
C ARG A 293 5.63 -1.20 -29.23
N LEU A 294 5.04 -0.18 -29.86
CA LEU A 294 3.64 0.15 -29.63
C LEU A 294 2.76 -1.00 -30.14
N PRO A 295 1.70 -1.36 -29.40
CA PRO A 295 0.64 -2.20 -29.94
C PRO A 295 -0.01 -1.55 -31.17
N HIS A 296 -0.82 -2.32 -31.90
CA HIS A 296 -1.53 -1.86 -33.10
C HIS A 296 -3.02 -2.18 -33.03
N GLY A 297 -3.82 -1.49 -33.86
CA GLY A 297 -5.26 -1.71 -33.97
C GLY A 297 -6.00 -1.55 -32.64
N THR A 298 -6.99 -2.41 -32.41
CA THR A 298 -7.85 -2.35 -31.21
C THR A 298 -7.08 -2.58 -29.90
N ARG A 299 -5.96 -3.31 -29.93
CA ARG A 299 -5.08 -3.48 -28.76
C ARG A 299 -4.44 -2.15 -28.33
N LEU A 300 -4.02 -1.33 -29.30
CA LEU A 300 -3.51 0.02 -29.02
C LEU A 300 -4.60 0.89 -28.41
N GLU A 301 -5.76 0.98 -29.07
CA GLU A 301 -6.91 1.75 -28.59
C GLU A 301 -7.29 1.37 -27.15
N LEU A 302 -7.31 0.07 -26.85
CA LEU A 302 -7.60 -0.43 -25.52
C LEU A 302 -6.54 -0.02 -24.49
N SER A 303 -5.25 -0.16 -24.81
CA SER A 303 -4.15 0.24 -23.92
C SER A 303 -4.16 1.75 -23.62
N GLU A 304 -4.44 2.59 -24.61
CA GLU A 304 -4.53 4.04 -24.46
C GLU A 304 -5.77 4.43 -23.64
N ALA A 305 -6.91 3.78 -23.88
CA ALA A 305 -8.13 3.98 -23.11
C ALA A 305 -7.93 3.59 -21.62
N VAL A 306 -7.26 2.46 -21.35
CA VAL A 306 -6.91 2.04 -19.98
C VAL A 306 -5.96 3.05 -19.32
N PHE A 307 -5.00 3.61 -20.05
CA PHE A 307 -4.13 4.68 -19.53
C PHE A 307 -4.92 5.96 -19.22
N GLN A 308 -5.81 6.38 -20.12
CA GLN A 308 -6.66 7.55 -19.88
C GLN A 308 -7.54 7.36 -18.63
N LEU A 309 -8.18 6.20 -18.47
CA LEU A 309 -8.95 5.88 -17.26
C LEU A 309 -8.07 5.91 -16.01
N SER A 310 -6.87 5.33 -16.08
CA SER A 310 -5.90 5.35 -14.99
C SER A 310 -5.56 6.78 -14.56
N MET A 311 -5.33 7.66 -15.54
CA MET A 311 -5.07 9.07 -15.26
C MET A 311 -6.30 9.83 -14.77
N MET A 312 -7.53 9.47 -15.17
CA MET A 312 -8.75 10.05 -14.58
C MET A 312 -8.83 9.77 -13.09
N PHE A 313 -8.43 8.58 -12.63
CA PHE A 313 -8.36 8.28 -11.21
C PHE A 313 -7.24 9.03 -10.49
N TRP A 314 -6.03 9.07 -11.05
CA TRP A 314 -4.89 9.78 -10.44
C TRP A 314 -5.06 11.30 -10.40
N THR A 315 -5.75 11.88 -11.39
CA THR A 315 -5.99 13.32 -11.48
C THR A 315 -7.31 13.74 -10.83
N TYR A 316 -7.99 12.83 -10.14
CA TYR A 316 -9.16 13.15 -9.34
C TYR A 316 -8.82 14.28 -8.35
N GLN A 317 -9.62 15.33 -8.34
CA GLN A 317 -9.54 16.40 -7.37
C GLN A 317 -10.88 16.53 -6.70
N CYS A 318 -10.87 16.58 -5.37
CA CYS A 318 -12.08 16.85 -4.62
C CYS A 318 -12.31 18.36 -4.46
N GLN A 319 -13.57 18.78 -4.48
CA GLN A 319 -13.97 20.17 -4.25
C GLN A 319 -14.27 20.45 -2.77
N ASP A 320 -14.62 19.43 -1.98
CA ASP A 320 -15.00 19.56 -0.57
C ASP A 320 -13.83 19.28 0.39
N GLY A 321 -12.64 19.00 -0.14
CA GLY A 321 -11.44 18.68 0.62
C GLY A 321 -11.39 17.25 1.18
N VAL A 322 -12.39 16.40 0.89
CA VAL A 322 -12.45 15.01 1.36
C VAL A 322 -12.24 14.04 0.20
N MET A 323 -11.28 13.13 0.33
CA MET A 323 -10.88 12.23 -0.76
C MET A 323 -11.67 10.92 -0.81
N ASP A 324 -12.83 10.86 -0.16
CA ASP A 324 -13.63 9.63 0.00
C ASP A 324 -14.15 9.06 -1.31
N SER A 325 -14.41 9.92 -2.29
CA SER A 325 -14.89 9.54 -3.63
C SER A 325 -13.75 9.16 -4.59
N SER A 326 -12.48 9.25 -4.16
CA SER A 326 -11.36 8.80 -4.98
C SER A 326 -11.30 7.26 -5.04
N ALA A 327 -11.35 6.71 -6.24
CA ALA A 327 -11.23 5.27 -6.46
C ALA A 327 -9.91 4.69 -5.92
N ILE A 328 -8.81 5.45 -6.03
CA ILE A 328 -7.47 5.02 -5.56
C ILE A 328 -7.41 5.04 -4.03
N VAL A 329 -7.91 6.10 -3.39
CA VAL A 329 -7.94 6.17 -1.92
C VAL A 329 -8.87 5.11 -1.35
N HIS A 330 -10.02 4.88 -2.00
CA HIS A 330 -10.92 3.79 -1.67
C HIS A 330 -10.23 2.43 -1.79
N PHE A 331 -9.57 2.15 -2.91
CA PHE A 331 -8.88 0.86 -3.11
C PHE A 331 -7.69 0.69 -2.17
N THR A 332 -7.00 1.78 -1.80
CA THR A 332 -5.96 1.75 -0.77
C THR A 332 -6.53 1.26 0.57
N ALA A 333 -7.74 1.67 0.94
CA ALA A 333 -8.43 1.13 2.11
C ALA A 333 -8.80 -0.36 1.95
N VAL A 334 -9.18 -0.80 0.75
CA VAL A 334 -9.42 -2.23 0.44
C VAL A 334 -8.16 -3.06 0.61
N MET A 335 -7.01 -2.57 0.15
CA MET A 335 -5.72 -3.24 0.36
C MET A 335 -5.31 -3.31 1.84
N GLY A 336 -5.91 -2.45 2.67
CA GLY A 336 -5.77 -2.43 4.11
C GLY A 336 -6.44 -3.62 4.81
N ILE A 337 -7.21 -4.45 4.09
CA ILE A 337 -7.86 -5.64 4.62
C ILE A 337 -7.04 -6.88 4.23
N HIS A 338 -6.72 -7.70 5.20
CA HIS A 338 -6.11 -9.02 5.01
C HIS A 338 -7.15 -9.97 4.40
N ARG A 339 -6.84 -10.68 3.31
CA ARG A 339 -7.88 -11.40 2.56
C ARG A 339 -8.31 -12.69 3.27
N SER A 340 -7.38 -13.42 3.87
CA SER A 340 -7.69 -14.66 4.60
C SER A 340 -8.27 -14.42 6.00
N SER A 341 -7.69 -13.54 6.81
CA SER A 341 -8.20 -13.26 8.16
C SER A 341 -9.35 -12.25 8.20
N LEU A 342 -9.53 -11.45 7.14
CA LEU A 342 -10.48 -10.33 7.07
C LEU A 342 -10.26 -9.27 8.16
N ALA A 343 -9.07 -9.25 8.76
CA ALA A 343 -8.63 -8.22 9.70
C ALA A 343 -7.96 -7.05 8.97
N TYR A 344 -7.88 -5.89 9.61
CA TYR A 344 -7.16 -4.75 9.07
C TYR A 344 -5.65 -4.86 9.31
N ARG A 345 -4.86 -4.45 8.32
CA ARG A 345 -3.40 -4.45 8.34
C ARG A 345 -2.87 -3.28 9.17
N ASP A 346 -1.78 -3.52 9.88
CA ASP A 346 -1.06 -2.50 10.63
C ASP A 346 -0.16 -1.64 9.74
N ALA A 347 0.38 -0.55 10.31
CA ALA A 347 1.25 0.37 9.59
C ALA A 347 2.51 -0.32 9.04
N TYR A 348 3.10 -1.25 9.79
CA TYR A 348 4.33 -1.93 9.41
C TYR A 348 4.14 -2.76 8.14
N SER A 349 3.15 -3.65 8.14
CA SER A 349 2.83 -4.52 7.00
C SER A 349 2.29 -3.75 5.78
N PHE A 350 1.65 -2.60 5.99
CA PHE A 350 1.00 -1.84 4.91
C PHE A 350 1.89 -0.81 4.20
N THR A 351 2.89 -0.24 4.88
CA THR A 351 3.74 0.81 4.27
C THR A 351 4.52 0.41 3.01
N PRO A 352 4.98 -0.85 2.82
CA PRO A 352 5.57 -1.30 1.55
C PRO A 352 4.57 -1.24 0.39
N ASP A 353 3.31 -1.61 0.62
CA ASP A 353 2.25 -1.57 -0.38
C ASP A 353 1.90 -0.13 -0.79
N LEU A 354 1.93 0.81 0.15
CA LEU A 354 1.83 2.24 -0.17
C LEU A 354 3.01 2.72 -1.02
N ALA A 355 4.23 2.26 -0.72
CA ALA A 355 5.40 2.61 -1.52
C ALA A 355 5.26 2.15 -2.98
N ALA A 356 4.71 0.95 -3.19
CA ALA A 356 4.38 0.42 -4.51
C ALA A 356 3.40 1.31 -5.28
N LEU A 357 2.25 1.66 -4.66
CA LEU A 357 1.26 2.52 -5.31
C LEU A 357 1.77 3.94 -5.58
N ILE A 358 2.60 4.51 -4.69
CA ILE A 358 3.23 5.82 -4.93
C ILE A 358 4.19 5.74 -6.12
N TRP A 359 4.94 4.64 -6.27
CA TRP A 359 5.81 4.44 -7.43
C TRP A 359 4.97 4.34 -8.72
N VAL A 360 3.90 3.54 -8.70
CA VAL A 360 2.95 3.43 -9.84
C VAL A 360 2.40 4.80 -10.22
N GLY A 361 1.91 5.57 -9.25
CA GLY A 361 1.39 6.92 -9.49
C GLY A 361 2.45 7.83 -10.13
N ARG A 362 3.68 7.83 -9.62
CA ARG A 362 4.77 8.62 -10.20
C ARG A 362 5.15 8.19 -11.62
N LEU A 363 5.14 6.89 -11.90
CA LEU A 363 5.39 6.36 -13.24
C LEU A 363 4.30 6.84 -14.22
N LEU A 364 3.03 6.72 -13.85
CA LEU A 364 1.91 7.12 -14.71
C LEU A 364 1.86 8.65 -14.88
N PHE A 365 2.15 9.43 -13.83
CA PHE A 365 2.29 10.89 -13.96
C PHE A 365 3.45 11.30 -14.86
N LEU A 366 4.56 10.54 -14.89
CA LEU A 366 5.63 10.79 -15.85
C LEU A 366 5.15 10.58 -17.27
N GLU A 367 4.52 9.43 -17.56
CA GLU A 367 3.97 9.15 -18.88
C GLU A 367 2.93 10.22 -19.28
N TYR A 368 2.07 10.65 -18.36
CA TYR A 368 1.10 11.70 -18.63
C TYR A 368 1.75 13.08 -18.89
N SER A 369 2.84 13.37 -18.18
CA SER A 369 3.53 14.65 -18.31
C SER A 369 4.36 14.73 -19.58
N LEU A 370 5.13 13.69 -19.88
CA LEU A 370 6.15 13.67 -20.92
C LEU A 370 6.12 12.34 -21.69
N PRO A 371 4.99 11.98 -22.33
CA PRO A 371 4.86 10.70 -23.01
C PRO A 371 5.87 10.61 -24.15
N ARG A 372 6.56 9.48 -24.30
CA ARG A 372 7.53 9.32 -25.40
C ARG A 372 6.83 9.26 -26.76
N TYR A 373 5.66 8.63 -26.81
CA TYR A 373 4.82 8.47 -27.99
C TYR A 373 3.50 9.20 -27.80
N SER A 374 2.88 9.67 -28.89
CA SER A 374 1.56 10.30 -28.84
C SER A 374 0.47 9.29 -28.53
N TYR A 375 -0.59 9.74 -27.85
CA TYR A 375 -1.82 8.99 -27.63
C TYR A 375 -2.85 9.40 -28.68
N ASP A 376 -2.71 8.87 -29.89
CA ASP A 376 -3.47 9.33 -31.06
C ASP A 376 -4.86 8.70 -31.18
N THR A 377 -5.13 7.62 -30.45
CA THR A 377 -6.44 6.96 -30.48
C THR A 377 -7.47 7.60 -29.54
N LEU A 378 -7.02 8.48 -28.65
CA LEU A 378 -7.90 9.19 -27.73
C LEU A 378 -8.73 10.24 -28.46
N VAL A 379 -9.94 10.51 -27.95
CA VAL A 379 -10.82 11.58 -28.47
C VAL A 379 -10.11 12.93 -28.49
N TYR A 380 -9.28 13.19 -27.47
CA TYR A 380 -8.39 14.34 -27.42
C TYR A 380 -6.95 13.83 -27.37
N PRO A 381 -6.23 13.85 -28.50
CA PRO A 381 -4.90 13.27 -28.58
C PRO A 381 -3.93 13.90 -27.58
N TRP A 382 -3.14 13.08 -26.90
CA TRP A 382 -2.06 13.58 -26.04
C TRP A 382 -0.75 13.55 -26.81
N PRO A 383 -0.11 14.70 -27.07
CA PRO A 383 1.03 14.73 -27.96
C PRO A 383 2.30 14.25 -27.25
N ALA A 384 3.23 13.73 -28.05
CA ALA A 384 4.52 13.24 -27.57
C ALA A 384 5.40 14.37 -26.99
N ARG A 385 6.29 14.04 -26.06
CA ARG A 385 7.08 15.01 -25.28
C ARG A 385 7.89 16.02 -26.09
N HIS A 386 8.28 15.67 -27.31
CA HIS A 386 9.08 16.53 -28.19
C HIS A 386 8.26 17.71 -28.76
N THR A 387 6.92 17.66 -28.68
CA THR A 387 6.06 18.74 -29.16
C THR A 387 5.87 19.87 -28.14
N TYR A 388 6.21 19.65 -26.86
CA TYR A 388 6.05 20.67 -25.83
C TYR A 388 7.19 21.68 -25.91
N SER A 389 6.85 22.98 -25.86
CA SER A 389 7.82 24.07 -25.89
C SER A 389 8.85 23.98 -24.77
N SER A 390 8.41 23.54 -23.58
CA SER A 390 9.26 23.33 -22.41
C SER A 390 8.79 22.10 -21.64
N GLN A 391 9.54 20.99 -21.77
CA GLN A 391 9.28 19.76 -21.03
C GLN A 391 9.39 19.97 -19.50
N PRO A 392 10.38 20.71 -18.97
CA PRO A 392 10.45 21.00 -17.53
C PRO A 392 9.24 21.77 -17.01
N GLU A 393 8.78 22.81 -17.72
CA GLU A 393 7.60 23.59 -17.29
C GLU A 393 6.34 22.73 -17.27
N ARG A 394 6.15 21.87 -18.28
CA ARG A 394 5.01 20.95 -18.32
C ARG A 394 5.03 19.98 -17.15
N LEU A 395 6.18 19.37 -16.88
CA LEU A 395 6.36 18.47 -15.74
C LEU A 395 6.08 19.21 -14.42
N GLU A 396 6.60 20.42 -14.26
CA GLU A 396 6.44 21.21 -13.05
C GLU A 396 4.98 21.63 -12.82
N ALA A 397 4.25 22.00 -13.87
CA ALA A 397 2.84 22.35 -13.79
C ALA A 397 1.99 21.16 -13.29
N ILE A 398 2.26 19.95 -13.80
CA ILE A 398 1.56 18.73 -13.37
C ILE A 398 1.99 18.35 -11.94
N ARG A 399 3.30 18.43 -11.63
CA ARG A 399 3.84 18.10 -10.32
C ARG A 399 3.23 18.98 -9.23
N LYS A 400 3.21 20.30 -9.42
CA LYS A 400 2.61 21.26 -8.48
C LYS A 400 1.13 20.98 -8.22
N LYS A 401 0.42 20.49 -9.22
CA LYS A 401 -1.03 20.25 -9.14
C LYS A 401 -1.41 18.92 -8.50
N TYR A 402 -0.60 17.86 -8.67
CA TYR A 402 -1.01 16.49 -8.30
C TYR A 402 0.02 15.66 -7.52
N MET A 403 1.27 16.10 -7.40
CA MET A 403 2.34 15.25 -6.85
C MET A 403 2.99 15.79 -5.57
N LEU A 404 2.65 17.02 -5.17
CA LEU A 404 3.13 17.62 -3.94
C LEU A 404 2.38 17.06 -2.72
N ARG A 405 3.02 17.12 -1.55
CA ARG A 405 2.36 16.89 -0.26
C ARG A 405 1.29 17.94 0.00
N GLY A 406 0.21 17.53 0.66
CA GLY A 406 -0.92 18.39 1.01
C GLY A 406 -1.75 18.91 -0.19
N CYS A 407 -1.44 18.51 -1.43
CA CYS A 407 -2.38 18.79 -2.53
C CYS A 407 -3.55 17.80 -2.45
N TYR A 408 -4.78 18.26 -2.69
CA TYR A 408 -5.98 17.41 -2.63
C TYR A 408 -6.06 16.47 -3.86
N SER A 409 -5.13 15.51 -3.91
CA SER A 409 -5.00 14.51 -4.97
C SER A 409 -4.69 13.13 -4.38
N PRO A 410 -5.02 12.03 -5.09
CA PRO A 410 -4.80 10.69 -4.57
C PRO A 410 -3.33 10.40 -4.25
N LEU A 411 -2.40 10.86 -5.09
CA LEU A 411 -0.97 10.62 -4.85
C LEU A 411 -0.49 11.31 -3.57
N SER A 412 -0.95 12.54 -3.32
CA SER A 412 -0.64 13.26 -2.08
C SER A 412 -1.20 12.56 -0.85
N GLU A 413 -2.46 12.10 -0.87
CA GLU A 413 -3.06 11.32 0.22
C GLU A 413 -2.25 10.07 0.55
N LEU A 414 -1.79 9.35 -0.49
CA LEU A 414 -0.96 8.16 -0.32
C LEU A 414 0.42 8.53 0.28
N ILE A 415 1.01 9.66 -0.11
CA ILE A 415 2.27 10.15 0.45
C ILE A 415 2.10 10.52 1.93
N GLU A 416 1.03 11.24 2.29
CA GLU A 416 0.72 11.59 3.69
C GLU A 416 0.48 10.34 4.53
N LEU A 417 -0.33 9.41 4.01
CA LEU A 417 -0.62 8.15 4.70
C LEU A 417 0.64 7.30 4.91
N LYS A 418 1.54 7.24 3.92
CA LYS A 418 2.84 6.56 4.07
C LYS A 418 3.72 7.27 5.10
N ALA A 419 3.74 8.60 5.12
CA ALA A 419 4.52 9.36 6.09
C ALA A 419 4.03 9.11 7.53
N PHE A 420 2.71 9.08 7.72
CA PHE A 420 2.09 8.73 9.00
C PHE A 420 2.37 7.27 9.41
N GLY A 421 2.24 6.31 8.49
CA GLY A 421 2.59 4.91 8.77
C GLY A 421 4.05 4.76 9.19
N LYS A 422 4.97 5.48 8.54
CA LYS A 422 6.39 5.50 8.92
C LYS A 422 6.64 6.14 10.29
N SER A 423 5.89 7.18 10.67
CA SER A 423 6.06 7.77 12.02
C SER A 423 5.63 6.81 13.11
N ILE A 424 4.56 6.03 12.88
CA ILE A 424 4.13 4.94 13.77
C ILE A 424 5.22 3.87 13.88
N VAL A 425 5.71 3.35 12.75
CA VAL A 425 6.75 2.30 12.74
C VAL A 425 8.02 2.75 13.45
N ARG A 426 8.43 4.01 13.29
CA ARG A 426 9.59 4.56 14.01
C ARG A 426 9.36 4.66 15.52
N ARG A 427 8.16 5.03 15.95
CA ARG A 427 7.80 5.17 17.36
C ARG A 427 7.66 3.81 18.04
N GLU A 428 7.07 2.84 17.36
CA GLU A 428 6.80 1.49 17.89
C GLU A 428 8.01 0.56 17.78
N GLY A 429 8.96 0.88 16.90
CA GLY A 429 10.15 0.06 16.66
C GLY A 429 9.84 -1.18 15.80
N VAL A 430 10.89 -1.95 15.46
CA VAL A 430 10.71 -3.24 14.81
C VAL A 430 10.05 -4.20 15.80
N ARG A 431 8.94 -4.84 15.41
CA ARG A 431 8.33 -5.89 16.24
C ARG A 431 9.35 -7.02 16.43
N GLY A 432 9.80 -7.22 17.66
CA GLY A 432 10.61 -8.37 17.99
C GLY A 432 9.75 -9.64 17.92
N THR A 433 10.18 -10.64 17.15
CA THR A 433 9.57 -11.97 17.19
C THR A 433 9.78 -12.55 18.59
N LEU A 434 8.69 -12.85 19.28
CA LEU A 434 8.68 -13.52 20.57
C LEU A 434 8.55 -15.02 20.33
N THR A 435 9.62 -15.76 20.56
CA THR A 435 9.63 -17.22 20.46
C THR A 435 9.69 -17.83 21.84
N TRP A 436 8.66 -18.60 22.21
CA TRP A 436 8.64 -19.31 23.49
C TRP A 436 9.60 -20.49 23.45
N ALA A 437 10.38 -20.66 24.50
CA ALA A 437 11.10 -21.90 24.71
C ALA A 437 10.08 -23.04 24.95
N PRO A 438 10.38 -24.28 24.53
CA PRO A 438 9.47 -25.42 24.70
C PRO A 438 9.08 -25.71 26.15
N ASP A 439 9.88 -25.23 27.11
CA ASP A 439 9.63 -25.37 28.54
C ASP A 439 8.60 -24.37 29.09
N GLY A 440 8.16 -23.39 28.29
CA GLY A 440 7.24 -22.32 28.69
C GLY A 440 7.77 -21.40 29.78
N ARG A 441 9.07 -21.45 30.12
CA ARG A 441 9.70 -20.70 31.24
C ARG A 441 10.60 -19.56 30.76
N SER A 442 10.90 -19.51 29.48
CA SER A 442 11.66 -18.43 28.87
C SER A 442 11.12 -18.12 27.47
N PHE A 443 11.38 -16.90 27.02
CA PHE A 443 11.09 -16.49 25.65
C PHE A 443 12.28 -15.71 25.08
N THR A 444 12.51 -15.85 23.78
CA THR A 444 13.51 -15.10 23.02
C THR A 444 12.88 -13.92 22.33
N ILE A 445 13.50 -12.74 22.46
CA ILE A 445 13.13 -11.52 21.75
C ILE A 445 14.15 -11.30 20.62
N GLY A 446 13.69 -11.32 19.36
CA GLY A 446 14.50 -10.98 18.18
C GLY A 446 15.78 -11.83 18.08
N ASP A 447 16.93 -11.16 17.88
CA ASP A 447 18.23 -11.76 17.53
C ASP A 447 18.96 -12.47 18.70
N GLY A 448 18.21 -13.08 19.63
CA GLY A 448 18.77 -14.02 20.62
C GLY A 448 18.79 -13.56 22.07
N LYS A 449 18.08 -12.47 22.43
CA LYS A 449 17.93 -12.10 23.84
C LYS A 449 16.93 -13.04 24.53
N VAL A 450 17.42 -13.99 25.33
CA VAL A 450 16.60 -14.89 26.14
C VAL A 450 16.19 -14.18 27.43
N VAL A 451 14.88 -14.07 27.67
CA VAL A 451 14.31 -13.55 28.92
C VAL A 451 13.64 -14.70 29.68
N ARG A 452 14.03 -14.90 30.94
CA ARG A 452 13.38 -15.88 31.82
C ARG A 452 12.20 -15.24 32.53
N LEU A 453 11.08 -15.95 32.60
CA LEU A 453 9.87 -15.49 33.29
C LEU A 453 10.14 -15.10 34.75
N SER A 454 11.04 -15.80 35.44
CA SER A 454 11.43 -15.48 36.81
C SER A 454 12.04 -14.08 36.97
N GLU A 455 12.82 -13.62 35.98
CA GLU A 455 13.42 -12.28 36.00
C GLU A 455 12.39 -11.21 35.63
N PHE A 456 11.50 -11.53 34.69
CA PHE A 456 10.42 -10.62 34.28
C PHE A 456 9.41 -10.37 35.40
N LEU A 457 9.00 -11.42 36.12
CA LEU A 457 8.08 -11.34 37.25
C LEU A 457 8.68 -10.61 38.47
N CYS A 458 10.00 -10.73 38.69
CA CYS A 458 10.70 -9.98 39.73
C CYS A 458 10.71 -8.46 39.48
N ASN A 459 10.82 -8.05 38.22
CA ASN A 459 10.79 -6.62 37.86
C ASN A 459 9.39 -6.00 37.98
N LEU A 460 8.34 -6.76 37.67
CA LEU A 460 6.95 -6.30 37.85
C LEU A 460 6.56 -6.16 39.33
N SER A 461 7.01 -7.09 40.17
CA SER A 461 6.74 -7.05 41.61
C SER A 461 7.50 -5.95 42.37
N SER A 462 8.56 -5.40 41.78
CA SER A 462 9.28 -4.24 42.33
C SER A 462 8.60 -2.89 42.03
N CYS A 463 7.62 -2.84 41.12
CA CYS A 463 6.89 -1.61 40.78
C CYS A 463 5.64 -1.38 41.66
N ASP A 464 5.23 -2.35 42.48
CA ASP A 464 3.93 -2.36 43.15
C ASP A 464 3.94 -2.04 44.66
N HIS A 465 4.98 -1.37 45.18
CA HIS A 465 5.02 -0.97 46.60
C HIS A 465 5.35 0.53 46.82
N PRO A 466 4.35 1.41 46.99
CA PRO A 466 4.55 2.64 47.75
C PRO A 466 4.68 2.26 49.23
N SER A 467 5.87 2.47 49.77
CA SER A 467 6.28 2.14 51.14
C SER A 467 5.33 2.71 52.20
N ARG A 468 4.50 1.86 52.82
CA ARG A 468 3.96 2.09 54.17
C ARG A 468 4.98 1.60 55.20
N ARG A 469 5.85 2.50 55.67
CA ARG A 469 6.51 2.33 56.98
C ARG A 469 5.83 3.27 57.97
N ALA A 470 5.06 2.68 58.87
CA ALA A 470 4.54 3.36 60.06
C ALA A 470 4.95 2.58 61.31
N ARG A 471 5.19 3.37 62.37
CA ARG A 471 5.37 3.06 63.80
C ARG A 471 6.81 2.83 64.25
N HIS A 472 7.32 3.74 65.08
CA HIS A 472 7.00 3.74 66.50
C HIS A 472 7.16 5.13 67.13
N ARG A 473 6.16 5.53 67.92
CA ARG A 473 6.25 6.55 68.98
C ARG A 473 6.92 5.90 70.18
N ASP A 474 7.81 6.63 70.85
CA ASP A 474 7.93 6.65 72.31
C ASP A 474 8.46 8.03 72.76
N ASP A 475 7.79 8.59 73.77
CA ASP A 475 8.05 9.85 74.48
C ASP A 475 9.37 9.80 75.28
N VAL A 476 10.08 10.95 75.43
CA VAL A 476 10.64 11.47 76.72
C VAL A 476 11.05 12.95 76.60
N ARG A 477 10.37 13.79 77.40
CA ARG A 477 10.73 15.03 78.16
C ARG A 477 11.84 16.03 77.75
N VAL A 478 11.41 17.30 77.71
CA VAL A 478 11.81 18.51 78.49
C VAL A 478 13.29 19.01 78.53
N GLY A 479 13.45 20.29 78.14
CA GLY A 479 14.53 21.24 78.52
C GLY A 479 15.62 21.40 77.45
N SER A 480 16.16 22.57 77.07
CA SER A 480 16.21 23.91 77.67
C SER A 480 16.89 24.88 76.67
N TYR A 481 16.61 26.20 76.75
CA TYR A 481 17.38 27.38 76.26
C TYR A 481 17.80 27.42 74.76
N SER A 482 17.52 28.46 73.97
CA SER A 482 17.51 29.91 74.19
C SER A 482 16.49 30.63 73.31
#